data_AF-A0A1I4NKY9-F1
#
_entry.id   AF-A0A1I4NKY9-F1
#
_cell.length_a   1.000
_cell.length_b   1.000
_cell.length_c   1.000
_cell.angle_alpha   90.00
_cell.angle_beta   90.00
_cell.angle_gamma   90.00
#
_symmetry.space_group_name_H-M   'P 1'
#
loop_
_entity.id
_entity.type
_entity.pdbx_description
1 polymer ?
#
loop_
_entity_poly.entity_id
_entity_poly.type
_entity_poly.pdbx_seq_one_letter_code
_entity_poly.pdbx_strand_id
1 'polypeptide(L)'
;MADKDEIHDASKIASSNAKHINIRMQQGEHTGQPIYSNFTSVHGGEGVIIVDFGFLDPQTVNALNRLAKSGEKMPDAIGARMSCRMAISIDAANNLARQLNHLLHGKPNQPRQTEPEKKSNNGETKLEQNPSDEKNTVAESPRGFRLPWSTKVQ
;
A
#
# COMPACT_ATOMS: atom_id res chain seq x y z
N MET A 1 7.15 19.25 -62.58
CA MET A 1 5.92 18.77 -61.92
C MET A 1 6.30 18.04 -60.66
N ALA A 2 5.47 18.12 -59.62
CA ALA A 2 5.66 17.46 -58.34
C ALA A 2 4.42 16.59 -58.03
N ASP A 3 4.66 15.49 -57.33
CA ASP A 3 3.80 14.70 -56.43
C ASP A 3 4.80 13.73 -55.77
N LYS A 4 5.09 13.70 -54.46
CA LYS A 4 4.38 14.08 -53.23
C LYS A 4 3.31 13.08 -52.80
N ASP A 5 3.49 12.61 -51.57
CA ASP A 5 2.62 11.74 -50.77
C ASP A 5 2.52 10.29 -51.33
N GLU A 6 2.59 9.22 -50.54
CA GLU A 6 2.03 9.02 -49.20
C GLU A 6 2.92 8.11 -48.31
N ILE A 7 2.97 8.39 -47.00
CA ILE A 7 3.59 7.51 -45.99
C ILE A 7 2.48 6.77 -45.24
N HIS A 8 2.42 5.44 -45.40
CA HIS A 8 1.67 4.49 -44.58
C HIS A 8 2.50 3.20 -44.48
N ASP A 9 2.58 2.46 -43.37
CA ASP A 9 2.02 2.61 -42.03
C ASP A 9 3.03 2.00 -41.03
N ALA A 10 3.79 2.86 -40.33
CA ALA A 10 4.69 2.44 -39.25
C ALA A 10 4.01 2.48 -37.86
N SER A 11 2.68 2.66 -37.82
CA SER A 11 1.89 2.92 -36.62
C SER A 11 1.23 1.66 -36.06
N LYS A 12 1.17 0.57 -36.82
CA LYS A 12 0.54 -0.69 -36.38
C LYS A 12 1.42 -1.64 -35.56
N ILE A 13 2.40 -1.10 -34.83
CA ILE A 13 3.00 -1.84 -33.71
C ILE A 13 1.95 -1.90 -32.62
N ALA A 14 1.35 -3.09 -32.48
CA ALA A 14 0.20 -3.34 -31.63
C ALA A 14 0.31 -2.66 -30.26
N SER A 15 -0.71 -1.84 -29.94
CA SER A 15 -1.05 -1.46 -28.57
C SER A 15 -1.47 -2.73 -27.82
N SER A 16 -0.47 -3.50 -27.40
CA SER A 16 -0.64 -4.72 -26.61
C SER A 16 -1.28 -4.31 -25.28
N ASN A 17 -2.59 -4.51 -25.19
CA ASN A 17 -3.36 -4.33 -23.97
C ASN A 17 -2.78 -5.25 -22.90
N ALA A 18 -1.88 -4.70 -22.08
CA ALA A 18 -1.20 -5.41 -21.01
C ALA A 18 -2.24 -5.82 -19.98
N LYS A 19 -2.69 -7.08 -20.06
CA LYS A 19 -3.71 -7.63 -19.17
C LYS A 19 -3.15 -7.66 -17.74
N HIS A 20 -3.66 -6.77 -16.90
CA HIS A 20 -3.29 -6.74 -15.49
C HIS A 20 -3.91 -7.93 -14.76
N ILE A 21 -3.08 -8.90 -14.38
CA ILE A 21 -3.50 -10.09 -13.61
C ILE A 21 -3.42 -9.75 -12.12
N ASN A 22 -4.55 -9.90 -11.41
CA ASN A 22 -4.58 -9.74 -9.96
C ASN A 22 -4.17 -11.05 -9.26
N ILE A 23 -3.04 -11.03 -8.55
CA ILE A 23 -2.54 -12.16 -7.77
C ILE A 23 -3.00 -12.00 -6.32
N ARG A 24 -3.74 -12.99 -5.80
CA ARG A 24 -4.17 -13.05 -4.40
C ARG A 24 -3.44 -14.15 -3.66
N MET A 25 -2.67 -13.78 -2.64
CA MET A 25 -1.99 -14.72 -1.75
C MET A 25 -3.00 -15.35 -0.77
N GLN A 26 -2.93 -16.67 -0.60
CA GLN A 26 -3.57 -17.36 0.51
C GLN A 26 -2.60 -17.40 1.70
N GLN A 27 -3.13 -17.39 2.93
CA GLN A 27 -2.29 -17.47 4.12
C GLN A 27 -1.78 -18.91 4.30
N GLY A 28 -0.48 -19.06 4.53
CA GLY A 28 0.14 -20.30 5.00
C GLY A 28 0.13 -20.39 6.52
N GLU A 29 0.52 -21.55 7.05
CA GLU A 29 0.47 -21.90 8.49
C GLU A 29 1.12 -20.85 9.42
N HIS A 30 2.15 -20.15 8.95
CA HIS A 30 2.88 -19.15 9.73
C HIS A 30 2.72 -17.71 9.21
N THR A 31 1.74 -17.44 8.33
CA THR A 31 1.50 -16.09 7.76
C THR A 31 0.17 -15.46 8.23
N GLY A 32 -0.47 -16.03 9.25
CA GLY A 32 -1.73 -15.52 9.80
C GLY A 32 -1.60 -14.20 10.57
N GLN A 33 -0.38 -13.87 11.03
CA GLN A 33 -0.07 -12.58 11.67
C GLN A 33 1.20 -11.97 11.03
N PRO A 34 1.23 -10.65 10.76
CA PRO A 34 2.45 -9.98 10.28
C PRO A 34 3.58 -10.03 11.31
N ILE A 35 4.77 -10.41 10.87
CA ILE A 35 5.98 -10.36 11.68
C ILE A 35 6.64 -8.97 11.51
N TYR A 36 6.92 -8.28 12.62
CA TYR A 36 7.62 -7.00 12.58
C TYR A 36 9.14 -7.16 12.50
N SER A 37 9.78 -6.23 11.79
CA SER A 37 11.22 -6.17 11.55
C SER A 37 11.63 -4.70 11.46
N ASN A 38 12.68 -4.30 12.19
CA ASN A 38 13.27 -2.95 12.08
C ASN A 38 14.65 -2.95 11.39
N PHE A 39 15.19 -4.14 11.13
CA PHE A 39 16.45 -4.37 10.45
C PHE A 39 16.25 -5.38 9.32
N THR A 40 16.91 -5.14 8.19
CA THR A 40 16.91 -6.05 7.04
C THR A 40 18.32 -6.13 6.47
N SER A 41 18.80 -7.34 6.19
CA SER A 41 20.05 -7.54 5.44
C SER A 41 19.80 -8.43 4.22
N VAL A 42 20.55 -8.18 3.15
CA VAL A 42 20.41 -8.85 1.85
C VAL A 42 21.75 -9.44 1.47
N HIS A 43 21.77 -10.74 1.17
CA HIS A 43 22.96 -11.50 0.84
C HIS A 43 22.74 -12.19 -0.51
N GLY A 44 23.65 -11.98 -1.46
CA GLY A 44 23.63 -12.70 -2.74
C GLY A 44 24.08 -14.14 -2.55
N GLY A 45 23.35 -15.09 -3.15
CA GLY A 45 23.72 -16.50 -3.26
C GLY A 45 23.71 -16.95 -4.71
N GLU A 46 24.00 -18.24 -4.94
CA GLU A 46 23.93 -18.83 -6.27
C GLU A 46 22.47 -19.05 -6.68
N GLY A 47 21.99 -18.31 -7.69
CA GLY A 47 20.62 -18.39 -8.23
C GLY A 47 19.51 -17.79 -7.35
N VAL A 48 19.79 -17.49 -6.08
CA VAL A 48 18.83 -16.92 -5.11
C VAL A 48 19.44 -15.77 -4.32
N ILE A 49 18.59 -14.91 -3.78
CA ILE A 49 18.94 -13.87 -2.83
C ILE A 49 18.38 -14.27 -1.46
N ILE A 50 19.21 -14.22 -0.43
CA ILE A 50 18.79 -14.43 0.95
C ILE A 50 18.48 -13.06 1.56
N VAL A 51 17.28 -12.91 2.11
CA VAL A 51 16.86 -11.71 2.82
C VAL A 51 16.53 -12.08 4.27
N ASP A 52 17.28 -11.48 5.19
CA ASP A 52 17.11 -11.64 6.62
C ASP A 52 16.36 -10.43 7.18
N PHE A 53 15.31 -10.72 7.93
CA PHE A 53 14.49 -9.76 8.66
C PHE A 53 14.73 -9.99 10.15
N GLY A 54 15.01 -8.91 10.89
CA GLY A 54 15.26 -8.99 12.31
C GLY A 54 14.96 -7.71 13.07
N PHE A 55 15.27 -7.79 14.36
CA PHE A 55 15.13 -6.70 15.32
C PHE A 55 16.50 -6.37 15.93
N LEU A 56 16.98 -5.16 15.65
CA LEU A 56 18.02 -4.50 16.42
C LEU A 56 17.40 -3.83 17.64
N ASP A 57 17.97 -4.07 18.80
CA ASP A 57 17.49 -3.48 20.05
C ASP A 57 17.72 -1.96 20.08
N PRO A 58 16.71 -1.13 20.41
CA PRO A 58 16.86 0.32 20.47
C PRO A 58 17.96 0.81 21.42
N GLN A 59 18.24 0.10 22.52
CA GLN A 59 19.33 0.45 23.43
C GLN A 59 20.69 0.19 22.79
N THR A 60 20.84 -0.89 22.01
CA THR A 60 22.05 -1.16 21.22
C THR A 60 22.27 -0.08 20.17
N VAL A 61 21.22 0.33 19.44
CA VAL A 61 21.29 1.42 18.45
C VAL A 61 21.66 2.76 19.13
N ASN A 62 21.07 3.06 20.29
CA ASN A 62 21.39 4.27 21.05
C ASN A 62 22.82 4.27 21.61
N ALA A 63 23.32 3.13 22.09
CA ALA A 63 24.70 2.98 22.54
C ALA A 63 25.69 3.20 21.38
N LEU A 64 25.42 2.59 20.22
CA LEU A 64 26.22 2.78 19.00
C LEU A 64 26.25 4.26 18.57
N ASN A 65 25.09 4.92 18.56
CA ASN A 65 24.97 6.35 18.25
C ASN A 65 25.70 7.26 19.25
N ARG A 66 25.86 6.84 20.52
CA ARG A 66 26.65 7.58 21.52
C ARG A 66 28.15 7.42 21.26
N LEU A 67 28.62 6.19 21.08
CA LEU A 67 30.03 5.88 20.77
C LEU A 67 30.48 6.58 19.47
N ALA A 68 29.61 6.62 18.45
CA ALA A 68 29.90 7.29 17.18
C ALA A 68 30.02 8.81 17.32
N LYS A 69 29.34 9.41 18.31
CA LYS A 69 29.42 10.85 18.63
C LYS A 69 30.59 11.21 19.54
N SER A 70 31.04 10.29 20.40
CA SER A 70 32.23 10.50 21.24
C SER A 70 33.55 10.19 20.51
N GLY A 71 33.49 9.53 19.36
CA GLY A 71 34.69 9.09 18.62
C GLY A 71 35.37 7.86 19.23
N GLU A 72 34.68 7.15 20.12
CA GLU A 72 35.14 5.90 20.72
C GLU A 72 35.13 4.75 19.69
N LYS A 73 35.94 3.71 19.93
CA LYS A 73 36.02 2.56 19.03
C LYS A 73 34.65 1.88 18.89
N MET A 74 34.15 1.77 17.66
CA MET A 74 33.00 0.93 17.34
C MET A 74 33.27 -0.55 17.68
N PRO A 75 32.26 -1.31 18.15
CA PRO A 75 32.36 -2.76 18.23
C PRO A 75 32.44 -3.36 16.82
N ASP A 76 33.24 -4.41 16.66
CA ASP A 76 33.46 -5.04 15.35
C ASP A 76 32.19 -5.80 14.86
N ALA A 77 31.26 -6.13 15.77
CA ALA A 77 29.93 -6.67 15.48
C ALA A 77 28.91 -6.28 16.57
N ILE A 78 27.63 -6.22 16.19
CA ILE A 78 26.50 -6.07 17.12
C ILE A 78 25.50 -7.23 16.96
N GLY A 79 24.88 -7.66 18.05
CA GLY A 79 23.85 -8.71 18.02
C GLY A 79 22.51 -8.17 17.52
N ALA A 80 21.86 -8.92 16.64
CA ALA A 80 20.47 -8.72 16.21
C ALA A 80 19.64 -9.98 16.50
N ARG A 81 18.34 -9.82 16.75
CA ARG A 81 17.39 -10.94 16.88
C ARG A 81 16.78 -11.23 15.51
N MET A 82 16.94 -12.43 14.96
CA MET A 82 16.33 -12.77 13.67
C MET A 82 14.84 -13.08 13.84
N SER A 83 14.02 -12.49 12.97
CA SER A 83 12.55 -12.66 12.92
C SER A 83 12.14 -13.61 11.79
N CYS A 84 12.78 -13.51 10.62
CA CYS A 84 12.52 -14.36 9.45
C CYS A 84 13.72 -14.37 8.50
N ARG A 85 13.95 -15.48 7.80
CA ARG A 85 14.91 -15.60 6.69
C ARG A 85 14.18 -16.14 5.47
N MET A 86 14.26 -15.43 4.35
CA MET A 86 13.64 -15.83 3.08
C MET A 86 14.69 -16.00 1.99
N ALA A 87 14.65 -17.12 1.28
CA ALA A 87 15.32 -17.27 -0.01
C ALA A 87 14.33 -16.88 -1.11
N ILE A 88 14.70 -15.92 -1.96
CA ILE A 88 13.87 -15.44 -3.07
C ILE A 88 14.64 -15.55 -4.38
N SER A 89 13.94 -15.79 -5.50
CA SER A 89 14.57 -15.78 -6.82
C SER A 89 15.01 -14.37 -7.21
N ILE A 90 15.98 -14.28 -8.13
CA ILE A 90 16.50 -13.01 -8.64
C ILE A 90 15.36 -12.16 -9.24
N ASP A 91 14.43 -12.77 -9.97
CA ASP A 91 13.26 -12.08 -10.53
C ASP A 91 12.30 -11.57 -9.46
N ALA A 92 12.05 -12.35 -8.41
CA ALA A 92 11.21 -11.93 -7.29
C ALA A 92 11.83 -10.74 -6.54
N ALA A 93 13.15 -10.75 -6.34
CA ALA A 93 13.89 -9.63 -5.75
C ALA A 93 13.83 -8.37 -6.62
N ASN A 94 14.01 -8.50 -7.95
CA ASN A 94 13.87 -7.40 -8.90
C ASN A 94 12.44 -6.82 -8.89
N ASN A 95 11.42 -7.67 -8.80
CA ASN A 95 10.03 -7.25 -8.70
C ASN A 95 9.74 -6.51 -7.38
N LEU A 96 10.29 -7.01 -6.26
CA LEU A 96 10.18 -6.39 -4.95
C LEU A 96 10.87 -5.01 -4.91
N ALA A 97 12.08 -4.90 -5.44
CA ALA A 97 12.80 -3.63 -5.53
C ALA A 97 12.01 -2.56 -6.31
N ARG A 98 11.38 -2.93 -7.43
CA ARG A 98 10.52 -2.01 -8.19
C ARG A 98 9.26 -1.60 -7.41
N GLN A 99 8.62 -2.54 -6.70
CA GLN A 99 7.46 -2.24 -5.85
C GLN A 99 7.81 -1.31 -4.69
N LEU A 100 8.91 -1.57 -3.98
CA LEU A 100 9.40 -0.71 -2.90
C LEU A 100 9.78 0.68 -3.42
N ASN A 101 10.50 0.77 -4.54
CA ASN A 101 10.83 2.05 -5.15
C ASN A 101 9.58 2.84 -5.56
N HIS A 102 8.54 2.17 -6.09
CA HIS A 102 7.27 2.81 -6.40
C HIS A 102 6.51 3.27 -5.15
N LEU A 103 6.53 2.48 -4.07
CA LEU A 103 5.85 2.82 -2.81
C LEU A 103 6.53 3.97 -2.05
N LEU A 104 7.86 4.00 -2.02
CA LEU A 104 8.65 4.98 -1.26
C LEU A 104 8.80 6.33 -1.99
N HIS A 105 8.82 6.33 -3.33
CA HIS A 105 8.96 7.55 -4.15
C HIS A 105 7.67 7.95 -4.86
N GLY A 106 6.62 7.12 -4.78
CA GLY A 106 5.29 7.44 -5.29
C GLY A 106 4.70 8.60 -4.52
N LYS A 107 4.38 9.70 -5.21
CA LYS A 107 3.57 10.78 -4.63
C LYS A 107 2.26 10.17 -4.13
N PRO A 108 1.80 10.49 -2.90
CA PRO A 108 0.48 10.06 -2.45
C PRO A 108 -0.54 10.62 -3.45
N ASN A 109 -1.24 9.74 -4.16
CA ASN A 109 -2.27 10.15 -5.10
C ASN A 109 -3.32 10.95 -4.33
N GLN A 110 -3.44 12.25 -4.66
CA GLN A 110 -4.58 13.05 -4.25
C GLN A 110 -5.87 12.28 -4.59
N PRO A 111 -6.89 12.29 -3.73
CA PRO A 111 -8.17 11.70 -4.06
C PRO A 111 -8.69 12.39 -5.33
N ARG A 112 -8.80 11.60 -6.40
CA ARG A 112 -9.31 12.07 -7.70
C ARG A 112 -10.71 12.63 -7.45
N GLN A 113 -10.86 13.93 -7.66
CA GLN A 113 -12.15 14.61 -7.52
C GLN A 113 -13.16 13.93 -8.44
N THR A 114 -14.33 13.62 -7.89
CA THR A 114 -15.50 13.25 -8.70
C THR A 114 -15.94 14.50 -9.46
N GLU A 115 -15.77 14.52 -10.78
CA GLU A 115 -16.35 15.56 -11.63
C GLU A 115 -17.89 15.51 -11.57
N PRO A 116 -18.57 16.68 -11.65
CA PRO A 116 -20.01 16.79 -11.52
C PRO A 116 -20.76 16.64 -12.87
N GLU A 117 -22.10 16.72 -12.76
CA GLU A 117 -23.11 16.82 -13.83
C GLU A 117 -23.53 15.49 -14.50
N LYS A 118 -24.84 15.20 -14.64
CA LYS A 118 -25.88 16.11 -15.14
C LYS A 118 -27.22 16.04 -14.41
N LYS A 119 -27.84 17.21 -14.22
CA LYS A 119 -29.29 17.32 -14.08
C LYS A 119 -29.95 16.98 -15.42
N SER A 120 -31.01 16.18 -15.40
CA SER A 120 -31.99 16.13 -16.49
C SER A 120 -33.36 16.41 -15.89
N ASN A 121 -34.02 17.45 -16.37
CA ASN A 121 -35.32 17.90 -15.88
C ASN A 121 -36.48 17.27 -16.69
N ASN A 122 -37.65 17.28 -16.04
CA ASN A 122 -39.02 17.21 -16.59
C ASN A 122 -39.58 15.86 -17.06
N GLY A 123 -40.80 15.61 -16.59
CA GLY A 123 -41.65 14.45 -16.90
C GLY A 123 -42.77 14.30 -15.86
N GLU A 124 -43.74 15.23 -15.85
CA GLU A 124 -44.88 15.21 -14.93
C GLU A 124 -45.84 14.04 -15.17
N THR A 125 -46.39 13.46 -14.08
CA THR A 125 -47.67 12.72 -13.87
C THR A 125 -47.47 11.60 -12.83
N LYS A 126 -48.43 11.23 -11.95
CA LYS A 126 -49.75 11.80 -11.55
C LYS A 126 -50.04 11.43 -10.07
N LEU A 127 -51.10 11.98 -9.49
CA LEU A 127 -51.74 11.68 -8.19
C LEU A 127 -51.56 10.24 -7.65
N GLU A 128 -51.25 10.11 -6.35
CA GLU A 128 -52.30 9.90 -5.34
C GLU A 128 -51.85 10.38 -3.94
N GLN A 129 -52.78 10.98 -3.19
CA GLN A 129 -52.64 11.32 -1.76
C GLN A 129 -53.70 10.54 -1.00
N ASN A 130 -53.35 9.93 0.14
CA ASN A 130 -54.08 10.15 1.39
C ASN A 130 -53.31 9.62 2.63
N PRO A 131 -53.64 10.11 3.84
CA PRO A 131 -52.78 10.00 5.03
C PRO A 131 -53.33 9.06 6.13
N SER A 132 -52.45 8.66 7.06
CA SER A 132 -52.69 8.18 8.44
C SER A 132 -51.36 7.60 8.97
N ASP A 133 -50.99 7.61 10.26
CA ASP A 133 -51.43 8.39 11.43
C ASP A 133 -50.26 8.42 12.45
N GLU A 134 -50.46 9.11 13.59
CA GLU A 134 -49.58 9.22 14.79
C GLU A 134 -48.71 7.97 15.12
N LYS A 135 -47.51 8.07 15.75
CA LYS A 135 -47.34 8.48 17.17
C LYS A 135 -45.87 8.50 17.65
N ASN A 136 -45.61 9.23 18.74
CA ASN A 136 -44.36 9.31 19.53
C ASN A 136 -43.78 7.91 19.91
N THR A 137 -42.47 7.69 20.11
CA THR A 137 -41.65 8.25 21.22
C THR A 137 -40.12 8.13 21.03
N VAL A 138 -39.38 8.91 21.84
CA VAL A 138 -37.93 8.82 22.05
C VAL A 138 -37.60 7.76 23.11
N ALA A 139 -36.60 6.89 22.86
CA ALA A 139 -35.73 6.32 23.92
C ALA A 139 -34.46 5.60 23.38
N GLU A 140 -33.31 6.02 23.92
CA GLU A 140 -32.14 5.23 24.32
C GLU A 140 -31.41 4.27 23.34
N SER A 141 -30.16 4.66 23.04
CA SER A 141 -29.12 3.77 22.50
C SER A 141 -28.43 2.95 23.60
N PRO A 142 -28.24 1.63 23.44
CA PRO A 142 -27.22 0.90 24.18
C PRO A 142 -25.84 1.24 23.60
N ARG A 143 -24.97 1.90 24.38
CA ARG A 143 -23.59 2.16 23.98
C ARG A 143 -22.78 0.87 24.08
N GLY A 144 -22.04 0.51 23.03
CA GLY A 144 -21.06 -0.58 23.05
C GLY A 144 -19.87 -0.28 22.14
N PHE A 145 -18.69 -0.15 22.74
CA PHE A 145 -17.37 0.08 22.09
C PHE A 145 -17.20 1.33 21.22
N ARG A 146 -16.50 2.33 21.77
CA ARG A 146 -15.85 3.42 21.01
C ARG A 146 -14.33 3.20 21.00
N LEU A 147 -13.71 3.36 19.84
CA LEU A 147 -12.27 3.20 19.65
C LEU A 147 -11.48 4.44 20.17
N PRO A 148 -10.24 4.26 20.66
CA PRO A 148 -9.51 5.25 21.46
C PRO A 148 -9.04 6.53 20.72
N TRP A 149 -9.34 6.67 19.42
CA TRP A 149 -8.95 7.83 18.61
C TRP A 149 -10.14 8.70 18.14
N SER A 150 -11.35 8.44 18.63
CA SER A 150 -12.57 9.15 18.21
C SER A 150 -12.80 10.46 19.00
N THR A 151 -12.08 11.52 18.65
CA THR A 151 -12.39 12.90 19.06
C THR A 151 -13.28 13.61 18.04
N LYS A 152 -14.22 14.43 18.53
CA LYS A 152 -14.73 15.60 17.81
C LYS A 152 -14.99 16.72 18.80
N VAL A 153 -14.65 17.93 18.38
CA VAL A 153 -14.92 19.21 19.06
C VAL A 153 -16.03 19.90 18.27
N GLN A 154 -17.05 20.36 19.00
CA GLN A 154 -18.22 21.16 18.58
C GLN A 154 -19.06 20.62 17.40
#